data_AF-A0A1M3E3H8-F1
#
_entry.id   AF-A0A1M3E3H8-F1
#
_cell.length_a   1.000
_cell.length_b   1.000
_cell.length_c   1.000
_cell.angle_alpha   90.00
_cell.angle_beta   90.00
_cell.angle_gamma   90.00
#
_symmetry.space_group_name_H-M   'P 1'
#
loop_
_entity.id
_entity.type
_entity.pdbx_description
1 polymer ?
#
loop_
_entity_poly.entity_id
_entity_poly.type
_entity_poly.pdbx_seq_one_letter_code
_entity_poly.pdbx_strand_id
1 'polypeptide(L)'
;MRTIKNIHLLMVYLETEQIDALDAGGLQYKRHSGIEFKITEVQDNSITIKTVQKKHLSENYLSQKELADRTKSLFGRFLPNSTIHVHATPYEEHHISKIDRNWVNKQMMELGIKAKEIERETGIIKTSLSAWLSDTTAKPMSQITKAFFYYYFLSKR
;
A
#
# COMPACT_ATOMS: atom_id res chain seq x y z
N MET A 1 19.01 -8.71 11.29
CA MET A 1 18.59 -7.48 10.61
C MET A 1 17.43 -6.88 11.39
N ARG A 2 17.51 -5.62 11.82
CA ARG A 2 16.45 -4.96 12.62
C ARG A 2 15.20 -4.70 11.77
N THR A 3 14.03 -4.71 12.41
CA THR A 3 12.75 -4.48 11.73
C THR A 3 12.50 -3.00 11.46
N ILE A 4 12.77 -2.15 12.46
CA ILE A 4 12.72 -0.70 12.32
C ILE A 4 13.97 -0.23 11.59
N LYS A 5 13.78 0.46 10.46
CA LYS A 5 14.89 0.98 9.66
C LYS A 5 15.56 2.14 10.40
N ASN A 6 16.89 2.13 10.41
CA ASN A 6 17.74 3.13 11.07
C ASN A 6 17.58 3.22 12.59
N ILE A 7 17.17 2.14 13.27
CA ILE A 7 17.05 2.12 14.73
C ILE A 7 18.37 2.37 15.48
N HIS A 8 19.51 2.13 14.83
CA HIS A 8 20.83 2.42 15.42
C HIS A 8 21.04 3.90 15.77
N LEU A 9 20.31 4.82 15.12
CA LEU A 9 20.36 6.26 15.45
C LEU A 9 19.87 6.55 16.88
N LEU A 10 19.10 5.64 17.48
CA LEU A 10 18.61 5.76 18.85
C LEU A 10 19.53 5.13 19.89
N MET A 11 20.58 4.40 19.50
CA MET A 11 21.48 3.73 20.45
C MET A 11 22.30 4.72 21.32
N VAL A 12 22.38 5.98 20.91
CA VAL A 12 22.99 7.05 21.72
C VAL A 12 22.06 7.52 22.84
N TYR A 13 20.76 7.29 22.70
CA TYR A 13 19.71 7.80 23.60
C TYR A 13 19.00 6.69 24.39
N LEU A 14 19.10 5.44 23.95
CA LEU A 14 18.39 4.30 24.51
C LEU A 14 19.35 3.13 24.75
N GLU A 15 19.11 2.42 25.85
CA GLU A 15 19.82 1.19 26.18
C GLU A 15 19.50 0.06 25.19
N THR A 16 20.39 -0.93 25.11
CA THR A 16 20.24 -2.05 24.16
C THR A 16 18.91 -2.80 24.37
N GLU A 17 18.50 -3.01 25.62
CA GLU A 17 17.22 -3.67 25.94
C GLU A 17 16.01 -2.85 25.46
N GLN A 18 16.06 -1.52 25.56
CA GLN A 18 15.01 -0.63 25.08
C GLN A 18 14.94 -0.64 23.55
N ILE A 19 16.09 -0.67 22.88
CA ILE A 19 16.18 -0.84 21.42
C ILE A 19 15.58 -2.17 20.97
N ASP A 20 15.87 -3.25 21.70
CA ASP A 20 15.32 -4.58 21.44
C ASP A 20 13.80 -4.63 21.61
N ALA A 21 13.30 -4.06 22.70
CA ALA A 21 11.86 -3.96 22.97
C ALA A 21 11.13 -3.10 21.91
N LEU A 22 11.73 -1.97 21.51
CA LEU A 22 11.19 -1.10 20.46
C LEU A 22 11.16 -1.83 19.10
N ASP A 23 12.23 -2.54 18.73
CA ASP A 23 12.27 -3.31 17.49
C ASP A 23 11.25 -4.46 17.49
N ALA A 24 11.06 -5.13 18.63
CA ALA A 24 10.02 -6.14 18.81
C ALA A 24 8.61 -5.55 18.64
N GLY A 25 8.35 -4.36 19.19
CA GLY A 25 7.10 -3.63 18.96
C GLY A 25 6.88 -3.29 17.48
N GLY A 26 7.93 -2.82 16.80
CA GLY A 26 7.92 -2.59 15.34
C GLY A 26 7.61 -3.85 14.54
N LEU A 27 8.12 -5.01 14.97
CA LEU A 27 7.85 -6.30 14.35
C LEU A 27 6.39 -6.73 14.47
N GLN A 28 5.73 -6.47 15.61
CA GLN A 28 4.31 -6.78 15.77
C GLN A 28 3.46 -5.97 14.79
N TYR A 29 3.72 -4.67 14.67
CA TYR A 29 3.03 -3.80 13.71
C TYR A 29 3.22 -4.24 12.26
N LYS A 30 4.44 -4.66 11.90
CA LYS A 30 4.72 -5.21 10.57
C LYS A 30 3.94 -6.50 10.31
N ARG A 31 3.89 -7.42 11.27
CA ARG A 31 3.24 -8.74 11.16
C ARG A 31 1.71 -8.68 11.10
N HIS A 32 1.10 -7.75 11.83
CA HIS A 32 -0.36 -7.72 11.98
C HIS A 32 -1.04 -6.65 11.13
N SER A 33 -0.30 -5.63 10.68
CA SER A 33 -0.89 -4.49 9.98
C SER A 33 -0.05 -4.00 8.80
N GLY A 34 1.07 -4.67 8.47
CA GLY A 34 1.95 -4.25 7.38
C GLY A 34 2.58 -2.86 7.58
N ILE A 35 2.65 -2.37 8.82
CA ILE A 35 3.19 -1.05 9.15
C ILE A 35 4.71 -1.16 9.31
N GLU A 36 5.43 -0.30 8.60
CA GLU A 36 6.89 -0.20 8.66
C GLU A 36 7.30 1.19 9.17
N PHE A 37 8.32 1.21 10.02
CA PHE A 37 8.89 2.44 10.58
C PHE A 37 10.32 2.64 10.05
N LYS A 38 10.64 3.90 9.74
CA LYS A 38 11.99 4.35 9.43
C LYS A 38 12.28 5.63 10.18
N ILE A 39 13.34 5.63 10.98
CA ILE A 39 13.85 6.85 11.60
C ILE A 39 14.64 7.61 10.53
N THR A 40 14.24 8.85 10.27
CA THR A 40 14.88 9.70 9.26
C THR A 40 15.83 10.70 9.88
N GLU A 41 15.53 11.18 11.08
CA GLU A 41 16.31 12.20 11.77
C GLU A 41 16.13 12.06 13.29
N VAL A 42 17.21 12.30 14.02
CA VAL A 42 17.22 12.39 15.49
C VAL A 42 18.01 13.64 15.85
N GLN A 43 17.43 14.49 16.69
CA GLN A 43 18.04 15.67 17.28
C GLN A 43 17.89 15.58 18.80
N ASP A 44 18.55 16.47 19.55
CA ASP A 44 18.64 16.40 21.02
C ASP A 44 17.29 16.27 21.74
N ASN A 45 16.22 16.86 21.20
CA ASN A 45 14.88 16.77 21.79
C ASN A 45 13.76 16.45 20.78
N SER A 46 14.11 15.99 19.58
CA SER A 46 13.13 15.66 18.56
C SER A 46 13.55 14.45 17.73
N ILE A 47 12.56 13.71 17.25
CA ILE A 47 12.76 12.59 16.34
C ILE A 47 11.74 12.67 15.21
N THR A 48 12.21 12.44 14.00
CA THR A 48 11.37 12.36 12.81
C THR A 48 11.30 10.92 12.32
N ILE A 49 10.07 10.42 12.20
CA ILE A 49 9.79 9.03 11.83
C ILE A 49 8.92 9.02 10.59
N LYS A 50 9.36 8.30 9.56
CA LYS A 50 8.52 7.94 8.44
C LYS A 50 7.81 6.62 8.76
N THR A 51 6.48 6.65 8.74
CA THR A 51 5.63 5.48 8.97
C THR A 51 4.86 5.18 7.71
N VAL A 52 4.99 3.97 7.18
CA VAL A 52 4.30 3.56 5.95
C VAL A 52 3.51 2.29 6.22
N GLN A 53 2.25 2.27 5.82
CA GLN A 53 1.49 1.02 5.78
C GLN A 53 1.53 0.42 4.37
N LYS A 54 1.87 -0.87 4.28
CA LYS A 54 1.82 -1.64 3.04
C LYS A 54 0.53 -2.45 2.95
N LYS A 55 0.24 -2.95 1.74
CA LYS A 55 -0.81 -3.94 1.53
C LYS A 55 -0.61 -5.11 2.50
N HIS A 56 -1.68 -5.50 3.17
CA HIS A 56 -1.63 -6.55 4.20
C HIS A 56 -2.90 -7.40 4.13
N LEU A 57 -2.77 -8.69 4.50
CA LEU A 57 -3.87 -9.66 4.43
C LEU A 57 -5.03 -9.37 5.38
N SER A 58 -4.78 -8.56 6.42
CA SER A 58 -5.83 -8.19 7.38
C SER A 58 -6.81 -7.14 6.85
N GLU A 59 -6.48 -6.46 5.74
CA GLU A 59 -7.28 -5.39 5.11
C GLU A 59 -7.64 -4.21 6.03
N ASN A 60 -7.10 -4.19 7.25
CA ASN A 60 -7.25 -3.12 8.23
C ASN A 60 -6.29 -1.97 7.91
N TYR A 61 -6.68 -1.16 6.94
CA TYR A 61 -5.93 0.03 6.54
C TYR A 61 -6.29 1.22 7.39
N LEU A 62 -5.26 1.88 7.90
CA LEU A 62 -5.37 3.00 8.84
C LEU A 62 -5.27 4.32 8.09
N SER A 63 -5.97 5.32 8.60
CA SER A 63 -5.79 6.70 8.19
C SER A 63 -4.40 7.25 8.56
N GLN A 64 -4.02 8.36 7.93
CA GLN A 64 -2.78 9.05 8.25
C GLN A 64 -2.68 9.42 9.74
N LYS A 65 -3.80 9.84 10.35
CA LYS A 65 -3.87 10.20 11.78
C LYS A 65 -3.64 8.98 12.66
N GLU A 66 -4.34 7.87 12.40
CA GLU A 66 -4.18 6.65 13.20
C GLU A 66 -2.77 6.07 13.12
N LEU A 67 -2.11 6.16 11.96
CA LEU A 67 -0.71 5.78 11.82
C LEU A 67 0.21 6.68 12.63
N ALA A 68 -0.03 7.99 12.62
CA ALA A 68 0.72 8.93 13.43
C ALA A 68 0.54 8.64 14.93
N ASP A 69 -0.69 8.39 15.38
CA ASP A 69 -1.01 8.12 16.78
C ASP A 69 -0.38 6.82 17.27
N ARG A 70 -0.43 5.74 16.46
CA ARG A 70 0.24 4.47 16.78
C ARG A 70 1.75 4.60 16.81
N THR A 71 2.33 5.39 15.90
CA THR A 71 3.77 5.68 15.90
C THR A 71 4.16 6.40 17.18
N LYS A 72 3.47 7.50 17.53
CA LYS A 72 3.72 8.25 18.76
C LYS A 72 3.55 7.38 20.01
N SER A 73 2.53 6.52 20.03
CA SER A 73 2.28 5.59 21.14
C SER A 73 3.38 4.55 21.31
N LEU A 74 3.96 4.04 20.22
CA LEU A 74 5.08 3.09 20.29
C LEU A 74 6.37 3.77 20.75
N PHE A 75 6.78 4.85 20.08
CA PHE A 75 8.07 5.50 20.33
C PHE A 75 8.06 6.35 21.61
N GLY A 76 6.92 6.98 21.95
CA GLY A 76 6.79 7.82 23.15
C GLY A 76 6.91 7.06 24.47
N ARG A 77 6.72 5.74 24.46
CA ARG A 77 7.01 4.89 25.64
C ARG A 77 8.49 4.86 25.99
N PHE A 78 9.36 5.00 24.99
CA PHE A 78 10.81 4.96 25.16
C PHE A 78 11.43 6.36 25.18
N LEU A 79 10.77 7.34 24.55
CA LEU A 79 11.23 8.72 24.41
C LEU A 79 10.17 9.70 24.97
N PRO A 80 9.87 9.68 26.29
CA PRO A 80 8.75 10.43 26.87
C PRO A 80 8.92 11.95 26.81
N ASN A 81 10.16 12.44 26.75
CA ASN A 81 10.48 13.87 26.75
C ASN A 81 10.76 14.44 25.36
N SER A 82 10.81 13.58 24.33
CA SER A 82 11.16 13.99 22.97
C SER A 82 9.92 14.34 22.15
N THR A 83 10.05 15.36 21.30
CA THR A 83 9.01 15.68 20.32
C THR A 83 9.05 14.70 19.17
N ILE A 84 7.96 13.95 18.93
CA ILE A 84 7.88 12.94 17.88
C ILE A 84 7.14 13.50 16.67
N HIS A 85 7.88 13.81 15.61
CA HIS A 85 7.35 14.17 14.29
C HIS A 85 7.12 12.91 13.47
N VAL A 86 5.93 12.77 12.88
CA VAL A 86 5.56 11.58 12.10
C VAL A 86 5.12 11.96 10.70
N HIS A 87 5.85 11.45 9.71
CA HIS A 87 5.42 11.45 8.31
C HIS A 87 4.74 10.11 8.02
N ALA A 88 3.42 10.09 8.24
CA ALA A 88 2.60 8.92 7.98
C ALA A 88 2.14 8.86 6.51
N THR A 89 2.29 7.69 5.91
CA THR A 89 1.78 7.35 4.56
C THR A 89 0.87 6.14 4.69
N PRO A 90 -0.46 6.32 4.62
CA PRO A 90 -1.40 5.20 4.65
C PRO A 90 -1.26 4.33 3.40
N TYR A 91 -1.75 3.09 3.49
CA TYR A 91 -1.92 2.28 2.30
C TYR A 91 -3.10 2.83 1.51
N GLU A 92 -2.85 3.18 0.26
CA GLU A 92 -3.90 3.53 -0.69
C GLU A 92 -3.94 2.46 -1.78
N GLU A 93 -5.11 1.85 -1.95
CA GLU A 93 -5.31 0.96 -3.07
C GLU A 93 -5.26 1.77 -4.37
N HIS A 94 -4.37 1.37 -5.27
CA HIS A 94 -4.27 1.99 -6.59
C HIS A 94 -5.63 1.97 -7.30
N HIS A 95 -6.04 3.09 -7.90
CA HIS A 95 -7.30 3.19 -8.64
C HIS A 95 -7.45 2.10 -9.71
N ILE A 96 -6.35 1.69 -10.34
CA ILE A 96 -6.31 0.57 -11.30
C ILE A 96 -6.73 -0.76 -10.65
N SER A 97 -6.41 -0.99 -9.38
CA SER A 97 -6.81 -2.19 -8.66
C SER A 97 -8.32 -2.29 -8.47
N LYS A 98 -9.04 -1.16 -8.52
CA LYS A 98 -10.51 -1.10 -8.48
C LYS A 98 -11.17 -1.43 -9.82
N ILE A 99 -10.39 -1.58 -10.89
CA ILE A 99 -10.93 -1.99 -12.18
C ILE A 99 -11.39 -3.44 -12.08
N ASP A 100 -12.64 -3.63 -12.47
CA ASP A 100 -13.30 -4.91 -12.55
C ASP A 100 -14.01 -5.04 -13.90
N ARG A 101 -14.71 -6.16 -14.06
CA ARG A 101 -15.48 -6.43 -15.27
C ARG A 101 -16.56 -5.38 -15.52
N ASN A 102 -17.24 -4.91 -14.47
CA ASN A 102 -18.33 -3.96 -14.59
C ASN A 102 -17.81 -2.62 -15.12
N TRP A 103 -16.65 -2.17 -14.62
CA TRP A 103 -15.96 -1.00 -15.11
C TRP A 103 -15.58 -1.15 -16.59
N VAL A 104 -14.99 -2.29 -16.98
CA VAL A 104 -14.60 -2.54 -18.38
C VAL A 104 -15.81 -2.54 -19.31
N ASN A 105 -16.87 -3.28 -18.95
CA ASN A 105 -18.11 -3.35 -19.74
C ASN A 105 -18.77 -1.96 -19.87
N LYS A 106 -18.75 -1.15 -18.82
CA LYS A 106 -19.23 0.23 -18.86
C LYS A 106 -18.40 1.08 -19.84
N GLN A 107 -17.07 1.01 -19.80
CA GLN A 107 -16.22 1.75 -20.74
C GLN A 107 -16.45 1.30 -22.19
N MET A 108 -16.60 0.01 -22.43
CA MET A 108 -16.94 -0.53 -23.76
C MET A 108 -18.27 0.02 -24.27
N MET A 109 -19.29 0.08 -23.41
CA MET A 109 -20.60 0.63 -23.76
C MET A 109 -20.53 2.13 -24.05
N GLU A 110 -19.86 2.91 -23.20
CA GLU A 110 -19.72 4.37 -23.34
C GLU A 110 -18.96 4.77 -24.60
N LEU A 111 -17.91 4.02 -24.96
CA LEU A 111 -17.06 4.31 -26.12
C LEU A 111 -17.50 3.56 -27.39
N GLY A 112 -18.53 2.72 -27.32
CA GLY A 112 -19.00 1.91 -28.45
C GLY A 112 -18.01 0.82 -28.91
N ILE A 113 -17.02 0.47 -28.08
CA ILE A 113 -15.95 -0.48 -28.41
C ILE A 113 -16.43 -1.91 -28.17
N LYS A 114 -16.25 -2.78 -29.17
CA LYS A 114 -16.60 -4.20 -29.08
C LYS A 114 -15.38 -5.05 -28.71
N ALA A 115 -15.59 -6.21 -28.07
CA ALA A 115 -14.48 -7.11 -27.72
C ALA A 115 -13.63 -7.54 -28.93
N LYS A 116 -14.26 -7.71 -30.12
CA LYS A 116 -13.56 -8.02 -31.38
C LYS A 116 -12.60 -6.91 -31.83
N GLU A 117 -12.90 -5.67 -31.48
CA GLU A 117 -12.03 -4.53 -31.77
C GLU A 117 -10.82 -4.50 -30.84
N ILE A 118 -11.03 -4.76 -29.54
CA ILE A 118 -9.94 -4.94 -28.58
C ILE A 118 -9.01 -6.07 -29.04
N GLU A 119 -9.55 -7.22 -29.45
CA GLU A 119 -8.77 -8.33 -30.02
C GLU A 119 -7.95 -7.89 -31.23
N ARG A 120 -8.57 -7.21 -32.20
CA ARG A 120 -7.90 -6.74 -33.42
C ARG A 120 -6.75 -5.77 -33.13
N GLU A 121 -6.93 -4.86 -32.19
CA GLU A 121 -5.96 -3.79 -31.91
C GLU A 121 -4.83 -4.24 -30.99
N THR A 122 -5.10 -5.21 -30.12
CA THR A 122 -4.17 -5.57 -29.03
C THR A 122 -3.58 -6.96 -29.18
N GLY A 123 -4.13 -7.77 -30.09
CA GLY A 123 -3.71 -9.16 -30.29
C GLY A 123 -4.15 -10.11 -29.18
N ILE A 124 -4.92 -9.64 -28.20
CA ILE A 124 -5.46 -10.49 -27.14
C ILE A 124 -6.54 -11.40 -27.73
N ILE A 125 -6.30 -12.71 -27.64
CA ILE A 125 -7.19 -13.73 -28.20
C ILE A 125 -8.57 -13.64 -27.54
N LYS A 126 -9.62 -13.80 -28.36
CA LYS A 126 -11.03 -13.80 -27.93
C LYS A 126 -11.33 -14.63 -26.69
N THR A 127 -10.69 -15.78 -26.51
CA THR A 127 -10.90 -16.68 -25.36
C THR A 127 -10.47 -16.02 -24.05
N SER A 128 -9.37 -15.26 -24.04
CA SER A 128 -8.90 -14.50 -22.87
C SER A 128 -9.84 -13.34 -22.55
N LEU A 129 -10.25 -12.57 -23.56
CA LEU A 129 -11.24 -11.50 -23.37
C LEU A 129 -12.56 -12.06 -22.83
N SER A 130 -13.06 -13.15 -23.41
CA SER A 130 -14.27 -13.82 -22.93
C SER A 130 -14.12 -14.30 -21.48
N ALA A 131 -12.96 -14.81 -21.08
CA ALA A 131 -12.75 -15.27 -19.72
C ALA A 131 -12.85 -14.13 -18.68
N TRP A 132 -12.42 -12.92 -19.04
CA TRP A 132 -12.48 -11.74 -18.16
C TRP A 132 -13.81 -11.00 -18.22
N LEU A 133 -14.47 -10.99 -19.39
CA LEU A 133 -15.63 -10.15 -19.66
C LEU A 133 -16.97 -10.88 -19.57
N SER A 134 -16.97 -12.22 -19.67
CA SER A 134 -18.18 -13.02 -19.61
C SER A 134 -18.72 -13.14 -18.17
N ASP A 135 -20.04 -13.24 -18.06
CA ASP A 135 -20.76 -13.57 -16.84
C ASP A 135 -20.56 -15.02 -16.38
N THR A 136 -20.25 -15.93 -17.30
CA THR A 136 -20.20 -17.37 -17.03
C THR A 136 -18.86 -17.90 -16.53
N THR A 137 -17.74 -17.25 -16.87
CA THR A 137 -16.39 -17.73 -16.50
C THR A 137 -15.72 -16.84 -15.45
N ALA A 138 -16.10 -15.56 -15.40
CA ALA A 138 -15.73 -14.56 -14.38
C ALA A 138 -14.30 -14.71 -13.80
N LYS A 139 -13.28 -14.95 -14.66
CA LYS A 139 -11.91 -15.11 -14.17
C LYS A 139 -11.44 -13.77 -13.61
N PRO A 140 -10.86 -13.74 -12.39
CA PRO A 140 -10.33 -12.51 -11.83
C PRO A 140 -9.22 -11.95 -12.74
N MET A 141 -9.29 -10.65 -13.00
CA MET A 141 -8.26 -9.97 -13.78
C MET A 141 -7.01 -9.75 -12.94
N SER A 142 -5.85 -10.08 -13.51
CA SER A 142 -4.56 -9.70 -12.93
C SER A 142 -4.41 -8.18 -12.90
N GLN A 143 -3.51 -7.66 -12.06
CA GLN A 143 -3.23 -6.22 -12.03
C GLN A 143 -2.72 -5.70 -13.39
N ILE A 144 -1.97 -6.52 -14.13
CA ILE A 144 -1.50 -6.19 -15.48
C ILE A 144 -2.69 -6.07 -16.45
N THR A 145 -3.63 -7.01 -16.38
CA THR A 145 -4.86 -6.99 -17.19
C THR A 145 -5.71 -5.75 -16.88
N LYS A 146 -5.87 -5.41 -15.60
CA LYS A 146 -6.57 -4.19 -15.17
C LYS A 146 -5.90 -2.93 -15.72
N ALA A 147 -4.57 -2.84 -15.60
CA ALA A 147 -3.79 -1.72 -16.13
C ALA A 147 -3.91 -1.61 -17.65
N PHE A 148 -3.85 -2.74 -18.36
CA PHE A 148 -4.07 -2.80 -19.81
C PHE A 148 -5.42 -2.18 -20.18
N PHE A 149 -6.53 -2.64 -19.59
CA PHE A 149 -7.84 -2.10 -19.90
C PHE A 149 -7.94 -0.61 -19.57
N TYR A 150 -7.38 -0.18 -18.43
CA TYR A 150 -7.36 1.23 -18.05
C TYR A 150 -6.76 2.12 -19.14
N TYR A 151 -5.52 1.81 -19.53
CA TYR A 151 -4.79 2.63 -20.49
C TYR A 151 -5.33 2.48 -21.91
N TYR A 152 -5.83 1.29 -22.27
CA TYR A 152 -6.54 1.07 -23.52
C TYR A 152 -7.72 2.04 -23.65
N PHE A 153 -8.67 2.05 -22.70
CA PHE A 153 -9.80 2.98 -22.79
C PHE A 153 -9.40 4.45 -22.63
N LEU A 154 -8.37 4.75 -21.85
CA LEU A 154 -7.85 6.12 -21.74
C LEU A 154 -7.34 6.64 -23.10
N SER A 155 -6.70 5.79 -23.90
CA SER A 155 -6.22 6.13 -25.25
C SER A 155 -7.33 6.29 -26.31
N LYS A 156 -8.59 6.00 -25.94
CA LYS A 156 -9.75 6.07 -26.84
C LYS A 156 -10.67 7.25 -26.51
N ARG A 157 -10.30 8.06 -25.52
CA ARG A 157 -10.93 9.33 -25.17
C ARG A 157 -10.20 10.46 -25.87
#